data_AF-A0A938KZX0-F1
#
_entry.id   AF-A0A938KZX0-F1
#
_cell.length_a   1.000
_cell.length_b   1.000
_cell.length_c   1.000
_cell.angle_alpha   90.00
_cell.angle_beta   90.00
_cell.angle_gamma   90.00
#
_symmetry.space_group_name_H-M   'P 1'
#
loop_
_entity.id
_entity.type
_entity.pdbx_description
1 polymer ?
#
loop_
_entity_poly.entity_id
_entity_poly.type
_entity_poly.pdbx_seq_one_letter_code
_entity_poly.pdbx_strand_id
1 'polypeptide(L)'
;MTSALRQAAAQLFSEGRVGLVVGYGRFNGTISAAPAFVLRPEDAARLLFDAFCFSNLAVYLTKKEVRDLACAGKSPAIGLVVKGCDLRAVNVLLREHVLKRDEVFLIGVRCPGVGNPPLSKCAA
;
A
#
# COMPACT_ATOMS: atom_id res chain seq x y z
N MET A 1 -4.45 -11.89 9.03
CA MET A 1 -3.57 -10.74 8.72
C MET A 1 -4.33 -9.60 8.06
N THR A 2 -5.19 -9.89 7.08
CA THR A 2 -6.03 -8.89 6.41
C THR A 2 -6.92 -8.08 7.36
N SER A 3 -7.54 -8.69 8.35
CA SER A 3 -8.37 -7.97 9.35
C SER A 3 -7.57 -6.89 10.09
N ALA A 4 -6.40 -7.24 10.63
CA ALA A 4 -5.51 -6.31 11.32
C ALA A 4 -5.02 -5.18 10.38
N LEU A 5 -4.71 -5.49 9.12
CA LEU A 5 -4.36 -4.49 8.11
C LEU A 5 -5.50 -3.49 7.90
N ARG A 6 -6.73 -3.97 7.74
CA ARG A 6 -7.93 -3.13 7.56
C ARG A 6 -8.17 -2.23 8.76
N GLN A 7 -8.05 -2.79 9.96
CA GLN A 7 -8.20 -2.05 11.21
C GLN A 7 -7.14 -0.95 11.35
N ALA A 8 -5.86 -1.27 11.10
CA ALA A 8 -4.78 -0.30 11.15
C ALA A 8 -4.98 0.84 10.13
N ALA A 9 -5.38 0.50 8.90
CA ALA A 9 -5.68 1.50 7.88
C ALA A 9 -6.84 2.42 8.29
N ALA A 10 -7.95 1.85 8.76
CA ALA A 10 -9.10 2.62 9.24
C ALA A 10 -8.72 3.53 10.41
N GLN A 11 -7.94 3.03 11.37
CA GLN A 11 -7.45 3.82 12.51
C GLN A 11 -6.60 5.00 12.05
N LEU A 12 -5.69 4.82 11.09
CA LEU A 12 -4.86 5.91 10.56
C LEU A 12 -5.70 7.03 9.91
N PHE A 13 -6.80 6.69 9.25
CA PHE A 13 -7.75 7.69 8.74
C PHE A 13 -8.51 8.39 9.87
N SER A 14 -8.97 7.65 10.88
CA SER A 14 -9.66 8.22 12.04
C SER A 14 -8.77 9.18 12.84
N GLU A 15 -7.48 8.84 12.97
CA GLU A 15 -6.46 9.70 13.61
C GLU A 15 -6.04 10.89 12.71
N GLY A 16 -6.52 10.96 11.46
CA GLY A 16 -6.16 12.02 10.51
C GLY A 16 -4.70 11.99 10.06
N ARG A 17 -4.01 10.85 10.22
CA ARG A 17 -2.57 10.74 9.94
C ARG A 17 -2.26 10.58 8.46
N VAL A 18 -3.19 10.04 7.69
CA VAL A 18 -3.04 9.78 6.26
C VAL A 18 -4.24 10.32 5.48
N GLY A 19 -4.00 10.81 4.27
CA GLY A 19 -5.06 11.17 3.31
C GLY A 19 -5.38 10.06 2.31
N LEU A 20 -4.45 9.13 2.12
CA LEU A 20 -4.57 8.00 1.20
C LEU A 20 -3.85 6.79 1.79
N VAL A 21 -4.42 5.60 1.62
CA VAL A 21 -3.72 4.32 1.85
C VAL A 21 -3.59 3.57 0.53
N VAL A 22 -2.36 3.25 0.16
CA VAL A 22 -2.00 2.40 -0.98
C VAL A 22 -1.71 1.00 -0.46
N GLY A 23 -2.56 0.05 -0.82
CA GLY A 23 -2.41 -1.36 -0.44
C GLY A 23 -2.76 -2.29 -1.60
N TYR A 24 -3.10 -3.54 -1.29
CA TYR A 24 -3.57 -4.50 -2.29
C TYR A 24 -5.07 -4.69 -2.18
N GLY A 25 -5.74 -4.86 -3.30
CA GLY A 25 -7.15 -5.20 -3.40
C GLY A 25 -7.38 -6.25 -4.47
N ARG A 26 -8.60 -6.79 -4.52
CA ARG A 26 -8.96 -7.79 -5.51
C ARG A 26 -9.12 -7.13 -6.88
N PHE A 27 -8.51 -7.69 -7.91
CA PHE A 27 -8.66 -7.18 -9.25
C PHE A 27 -9.92 -7.78 -9.91
N ASN A 28 -10.96 -6.98 -10.12
CA ASN A 28 -12.14 -7.31 -10.94
C ASN A 28 -12.69 -8.74 -10.77
N GLY A 29 -12.85 -9.22 -9.54
CA GLY A 29 -13.36 -10.56 -9.24
C GLY A 29 -12.39 -11.73 -9.57
N THR A 30 -11.22 -11.45 -10.14
CA THR A 30 -10.18 -12.45 -10.41
C THR A 30 -9.42 -12.83 -9.15
N ILE A 31 -8.61 -13.90 -9.22
CA ILE A 31 -7.72 -14.29 -8.11
C ILE A 31 -6.52 -13.35 -7.89
N SER A 32 -6.27 -12.43 -8.83
CA SER A 32 -5.11 -11.55 -8.76
C SER A 32 -5.31 -10.42 -7.74
N ALA A 33 -4.23 -10.06 -7.06
CA ALA A 33 -4.17 -8.82 -6.30
C ALA A 33 -3.66 -7.69 -7.20
N ALA A 34 -4.28 -6.51 -7.08
CA ALA A 34 -3.85 -5.28 -7.73
C ALA A 34 -3.71 -4.16 -6.69
N PRO A 35 -2.96 -3.09 -7.00
CA PRO A 35 -2.90 -1.91 -6.15
C PRO A 35 -4.29 -1.33 -5.92
N ALA A 36 -4.60 -1.07 -4.65
CA ALA A 36 -5.84 -0.45 -4.21
C ALA A 36 -5.52 0.88 -3.54
N PHE A 37 -6.24 1.91 -3.95
CA PHE A 37 -6.16 3.26 -3.42
C PHE A 37 -7.40 3.50 -2.56
N VAL A 38 -7.19 3.65 -1.26
CA VAL A 38 -8.23 3.81 -0.25
C VAL A 38 -8.17 5.25 0.26
N LEU A 39 -9.27 5.99 0.14
CA LEU A 39 -9.34 7.40 0.55
C LEU A 39 -10.19 7.61 1.82
N ARG A 40 -10.95 6.59 2.22
CA ARG A 40 -11.88 6.65 3.36
C ARG A 40 -11.72 5.44 4.26
N PRO A 41 -11.99 5.57 5.57
CA PRO A 41 -11.93 4.44 6.51
C PRO A 41 -12.80 3.26 6.07
N GLU A 42 -13.99 3.53 5.55
CA GLU A 42 -14.96 2.51 5.10
C GLU A 42 -14.40 1.66 3.95
N ASP A 43 -13.65 2.30 3.05
CA ASP A 43 -13.03 1.66 1.91
C ASP A 43 -11.83 0.78 2.30
N ALA A 44 -11.34 0.87 3.55
CA ALA A 44 -10.29 -0.01 4.04
C ALA A 44 -10.69 -1.49 3.95
N ALA A 45 -12.00 -1.81 3.99
CA ALA A 45 -12.52 -3.16 3.77
C ALA A 45 -12.11 -3.78 2.41
N ARG A 46 -11.73 -2.96 1.43
CA ARG A 46 -11.24 -3.43 0.11
C ARG A 46 -9.82 -3.96 0.15
N LEU A 47 -9.06 -3.61 1.21
CA LEU A 47 -7.69 -4.07 1.36
C LEU A 47 -7.63 -5.57 1.62
N LEU A 48 -6.66 -6.22 1.02
CA LEU A 48 -6.34 -7.61 1.27
C LEU A 48 -4.83 -7.81 1.30
N PHE A 49 -4.41 -8.95 1.82
CA PHE A 49 -3.04 -9.40 1.71
C PHE A 49 -3.04 -10.92 1.70
N ASP A 50 -2.66 -11.50 0.58
CA ASP A 50 -2.63 -12.94 0.32
C ASP A 50 -1.40 -13.31 -0.52
N ALA A 51 -1.34 -14.57 -0.93
CA ALA A 51 -0.24 -15.09 -1.74
C ALA A 51 -0.12 -14.46 -3.14
N PHE A 52 -1.09 -13.65 -3.59
CA PHE A 52 -1.07 -12.99 -4.90
C PHE A 52 -0.53 -11.56 -4.84
N CYS A 53 -0.16 -11.07 -3.66
CA CYS A 53 0.32 -9.70 -3.42
C CYS A 53 1.82 -9.52 -3.71
N PHE A 54 2.22 -9.70 -4.96
CA PHE A 54 3.63 -9.64 -5.40
C PHE A 54 4.16 -8.22 -5.61
N SER A 55 3.38 -7.34 -6.24
CA SER A 55 3.83 -6.04 -6.73
C SER A 55 4.46 -5.18 -5.64
N ASN A 56 5.52 -4.44 -5.96
CA ASN A 56 6.07 -3.44 -5.05
C ASN A 56 5.24 -2.15 -5.15
N LEU A 57 4.53 -1.79 -4.08
CA LEU A 57 3.68 -0.60 -4.06
C LEU A 57 4.46 0.70 -3.85
N ALA A 58 5.74 0.66 -3.48
CA ALA A 58 6.55 1.86 -3.26
C ALA A 58 6.69 2.72 -4.53
N VAL A 59 6.50 2.12 -5.72
CA VAL A 59 6.48 2.84 -7.01
C VAL A 59 5.42 3.94 -7.08
N TYR A 60 4.36 3.85 -6.27
CA TYR A 60 3.28 4.84 -6.26
C TYR A 60 3.61 6.07 -5.43
N LEU A 61 4.60 6.02 -4.53
CA LEU A 61 4.96 7.17 -3.69
C LEU A 61 5.51 8.34 -4.52
N THR A 62 6.12 8.06 -5.67
CA THR A 62 6.71 9.08 -6.55
C THR A 62 5.75 9.58 -7.65
N LYS A 63 4.56 8.98 -7.77
CA LYS A 63 3.58 9.35 -8.79
C LYS A 63 2.83 10.61 -8.38
N LYS A 64 2.85 11.62 -9.23
CA LYS A 64 2.21 12.92 -8.96
C LYS A 64 0.71 12.76 -8.68
N GLU A 65 0.03 11.93 -9.46
CA GLU A 65 -1.41 11.71 -9.32
C GLU A 65 -1.76 11.10 -7.95
N VAL A 66 -0.90 10.21 -7.44
CA VAL A 66 -1.08 9.57 -6.13
C VAL A 66 -0.84 10.57 -4.99
N ARG A 67 0.17 11.44 -5.12
CA ARG A 67 0.43 12.50 -4.15
C ARG A 67 -0.70 13.52 -4.12
N ASP A 68 -1.21 13.92 -5.29
CA ASP A 68 -2.34 14.84 -5.41
C ASP A 68 -3.60 14.26 -4.75
N LEU A 69 -3.85 12.96 -4.91
CA LEU A 69 -4.95 12.26 -4.23
C LEU A 69 -4.79 12.25 -2.70
N ALA A 70 -3.58 12.09 -2.18
CA ALA A 70 -3.35 12.14 -0.74
C ALA A 70 -3.59 13.55 -0.17
N CYS A 71 -3.15 14.58 -0.88
CA CYS A 71 -3.36 15.98 -0.51
C CYS A 71 -4.84 16.41 -0.49
N ALA A 72 -5.72 15.72 -1.22
CA ALA A 72 -7.16 15.95 -1.17
C ALA A 72 -7.80 15.44 0.14
N GLY A 73 -7.08 14.63 0.93
CA GLY A 73 -7.52 14.14 2.23
C GLY A 73 -7.23 15.11 3.38
N LYS A 74 -7.44 14.64 4.61
CA LYS A 74 -7.16 15.42 5.84
C LYS A 74 -5.66 15.61 6.12
N SER A 75 -4.82 14.79 5.51
CA SER A 75 -3.36 14.82 5.66
C SER A 75 -2.71 14.55 4.31
N PRO A 76 -1.61 15.24 3.94
CA PRO A 76 -0.90 14.96 2.69
C PRO A 76 -0.13 13.63 2.72
N ALA A 77 -0.05 12.96 3.88
CA ALA A 77 0.72 11.74 4.02
C ALA A 77 0.04 10.52 3.40
N ILE A 78 0.84 9.68 2.75
CA ILE A 78 0.43 8.42 2.14
C ILE A 78 0.72 7.27 3.10
N GLY A 79 -0.31 6.52 3.49
CA GLY A 79 -0.17 5.21 4.10
C GLY A 79 0.22 4.16 3.06
N LEU A 80 1.33 3.45 3.21
CA LEU A 80 1.78 2.42 2.29
C LEU A 80 1.82 1.06 2.99
N VAL A 81 1.12 0.08 2.42
CA VAL A 81 1.25 -1.32 2.85
C VAL A 81 2.55 -1.90 2.30
N VAL A 82 3.46 -2.29 3.20
CA VAL A 82 4.81 -2.71 2.82
C VAL A 82 5.15 -4.11 3.29
N LYS A 83 5.71 -4.91 2.37
CA LYS A 83 6.40 -6.16 2.70
C LYS A 83 7.84 -5.83 3.13
N GLY A 84 8.50 -6.78 3.82
CA GLY A 84 9.90 -6.62 4.23
C GLY A 84 10.85 -6.30 3.06
N CYS A 85 10.62 -6.89 1.88
CA CYS A 85 11.38 -6.59 0.67
C CYS A 85 11.13 -5.17 0.12
N ASP A 86 9.91 -4.65 0.27
CA ASP A 86 9.49 -3.35 -0.26
C ASP A 86 10.10 -2.19 0.55
N LEU A 87 10.40 -2.43 1.83
CA LEU A 87 11.03 -1.45 2.73
C LEU A 87 12.36 -0.92 2.19
N ARG A 88 13.12 -1.74 1.46
CA ARG A 88 14.40 -1.29 0.87
C ARG A 88 14.17 -0.16 -0.13
N ALA A 89 13.13 -0.25 -0.96
CA ALA A 89 12.80 0.79 -1.93
C ALA A 89 12.37 2.08 -1.22
N VAL A 90 11.52 1.98 -0.20
CA VAL A 90 11.11 3.14 0.60
C VAL A 90 12.31 3.82 1.26
N ASN A 91 13.23 3.05 1.84
CA ASN A 91 14.44 3.59 2.48
C ASN A 91 15.33 4.34 1.50
N VAL A 92 15.47 3.87 0.26
CA VAL A 92 16.23 4.58 -0.79
C VAL A 92 15.55 5.90 -1.11
N LEU A 93 14.23 5.91 -1.33
CA LEU A 93 13.47 7.13 -1.63
C LEU A 93 13.57 8.19 -0.51
N LEU A 94 13.60 7.76 0.76
CA LEU A 94 13.80 8.64 1.91
C LEU A 94 15.24 9.19 1.97
N ARG A 95 16.25 8.35 1.73
CA ARG A 95 17.67 8.74 1.76
C ARG A 95 18.05 9.68 0.63
N GLU A 96 17.47 9.48 -0.55
CA GLU A 96 17.68 10.34 -1.71
C GLU A 96 16.80 11.59 -1.70
N HIS A 97 16.07 11.84 -0.60
CA HIS A 97 15.18 12.99 -0.43
C HIS A 97 14.09 13.14 -1.50
N VAL A 98 13.77 12.06 -2.23
CA VAL A 98 12.63 12.01 -3.15
C VAL A 98 11.31 12.09 -2.37
N LEU A 99 11.32 11.56 -1.15
CA LEU A 99 10.22 11.61 -0.20
C LEU A 99 10.69 12.19 1.13
N LYS A 100 9.85 12.98 1.77
CA LYS A 100 10.07 13.37 3.17
C LYS A 100 9.44 12.35 4.12
N ARG A 101 9.97 12.25 5.33
CA ARG A 101 9.53 11.24 6.31
C ARG A 101 8.08 11.45 6.77
N ASP A 102 7.64 12.69 6.84
CA ASP A 102 6.28 13.11 7.20
C ASP A 102 5.25 12.83 6.10
N GLU A 103 5.68 12.66 4.85
CA GLU A 103 4.80 12.37 3.71
C GLU A 103 4.39 10.89 3.60
N VAL A 104 4.93 10.01 4.45
CA VAL A 104 4.67 8.56 4.36
C VAL A 104 4.45 7.90 5.73
N PHE A 105 3.42 7.07 5.83
CA PHE A 105 3.17 6.15 6.94
C PHE A 105 3.26 4.71 6.45
N LEU A 106 4.08 3.89 7.09
CA LEU A 106 4.29 2.50 6.67
C LEU A 106 3.43 1.55 7.49
N ILE A 107 2.64 0.73 6.80
CA ILE A 107 1.86 -0.36 7.38
C ILE A 107 2.55 -1.66 7.03
N GLY A 108 3.37 -2.16 7.95
CA GLY A 108 4.13 -3.39 7.75
C GLY A 108 3.25 -4.64 7.81
N VAL A 109 3.41 -5.52 6.83
CA VAL A 109 2.77 -6.85 6.82
C VAL A 109 3.82 -7.95 6.87
N ARG A 110 3.56 -8.98 7.70
CA ARG A 110 4.44 -10.15 7.80
C ARG A 110 4.26 -11.01 6.55
N CYS A 111 5.18 -10.88 5.60
CA CYS A 111 5.23 -11.73 4.42
C CYS A 111 6.05 -12.99 4.72
N PRO A 112 5.50 -14.21 4.56
CA PRO A 112 6.27 -15.46 4.70
C PRO A 112 7.23 -15.73 3.52
N GLY A 113 7.24 -14.84 2.52
CA GLY A 113 7.93 -15.02 1.25
C GLY A 113 6.94 -14.96 0.10
N VAL A 114 7.32 -14.23 -0.94
CA VAL A 114 6.63 -14.26 -2.23
C VAL A 114 7.39 -15.29 -3.07
N GLY A 115 6.82 -16.48 -3.24
CA GLY A 115 7.43 -17.55 -4.06
C GLY A 115 7.38 -17.22 -5.55
N ASN A 116 7.22 -18.24 -6.41
CA ASN A 116 6.92 -17.98 -7.81
C ASN A 116 5.51 -17.40 -7.97
N PRO A 117 5.29 -16.41 -8.86
CA PRO A 117 3.96 -15.88 -9.10
C PRO A 117 3.06 -17.01 -9.64
N PRO A 118 1.95 -17.36 -8.95
CA PRO A 118 1.05 -18.45 -9.33
C PRO A 118 0.13 -18.08 -10.50
N LEU A 119 0.36 -16.95 -11.17
CA LEU A 119 -0.44 -16.49 -12.28
C LEU A 119 0.09 -17.09 -13.58
N SER A 120 -0.78 -17.65 -14.41
CA SER A 120 -0.42 -18.27 -15.69
C SER A 120 0.38 -17.33 -16.60
N LYS A 121 0.03 -16.03 -16.63
CA LYS A 121 0.76 -15.00 -17.38
C LYS A 121 2.20 -14.76 -16.91
N CYS A 122 2.57 -15.25 -15.72
CA CYS A 122 3.89 -15.09 -15.12
C CYS A 122 4.72 -16.39 -15.18
N ALA A 123 4.14 -17.49 -15.66
CA ALA A 123 4.86 -18.71 -15.99
C ALA A 123 5.47 -18.53 -17.38
N ALA A 124 6.67 -17.90 -17.42
CA ALA A 124 7.54 -17.89 -18.59
C ALA A 124 8.46 -19.11 -18.55
#